data_AF-A0A1E3K0L5-F1
#
_entry.id   AF-A0A1E3K0L5-F1
#
_cell.length_a   1.000
_cell.length_b   1.000
_cell.length_c   1.000
_cell.angle_alpha   90.00
_cell.angle_beta   90.00
_cell.angle_gamma   90.00
#
_symmetry.space_group_name_H-M   'P 1'
#
loop_
_entity.id
_entity.type
_entity.pdbx_description
1 polymer ?
#
loop_
_entity_poly.entity_id
_entity_poly.type
_entity_poly.pdbx_seq_one_letter_code
_entity_poly.pdbx_strand_id
1 'polypeptide(L)'
;MLSRALLRPPTSSLALRPVFASPARLAHSFPSPSSPTRACPSCQSPIPLPLSPCSKCSSLLPLPSDMSHHSVLYLSSPTAASARGPFDLPKELEQLKAHGFGVDKKELRGNWLQRQSALHPDKFGSKGEQAVHLARELSGRVNEAYAVLGDDLRRAEYILSIYAKDTQETDKLDDPMLLMEVLEAREELEEAESQEEIDRIRSSNHEKVSEITQALTAAFSETPPKLDEAKVLAVQLKYWMGLEKAAKDKIV
;
A
#
# COMPACT_ATOMS: atom_id res chain seq x y z
N MET A 1 82.87 32.01 -19.94
CA MET A 1 82.56 32.97 -21.03
C MET A 1 81.51 32.36 -21.95
N LEU A 2 80.46 33.13 -22.26
CA LEU A 2 79.49 33.03 -23.38
C LEU A 2 78.58 31.78 -23.39
N SER A 3 77.26 31.81 -23.11
CA SER A 3 76.10 32.62 -23.54
C SER A 3 75.39 32.15 -24.83
N ARG A 4 74.03 32.11 -24.75
CA ARG A 4 72.94 31.89 -25.75
C ARG A 4 72.26 30.51 -25.66
N ALA A 5 71.02 30.31 -25.19
CA ALA A 5 69.70 30.98 -25.29
C ALA A 5 68.76 30.32 -26.34
N LEU A 6 67.49 30.17 -25.93
CA LEU A 6 66.25 29.95 -26.72
C LEU A 6 65.99 28.49 -27.18
N LEU A 7 64.80 27.86 -27.10
CA LEU A 7 63.41 28.32 -26.97
C LEU A 7 62.54 27.30 -26.17
N ARG A 8 61.45 27.81 -25.60
CA ARG A 8 60.38 27.08 -24.88
C ARG A 8 59.14 26.98 -25.81
N PRO A 9 58.46 25.83 -25.94
CA PRO A 9 57.14 25.77 -26.60
C PRO A 9 55.98 25.69 -25.57
N PRO A 10 54.73 25.97 -26.00
CA PRO A 10 53.66 26.47 -25.14
C PRO A 10 52.82 25.36 -24.47
N THR A 11 52.47 25.59 -23.21
CA THR A 11 51.46 24.83 -22.48
C THR A 11 50.06 25.30 -22.90
N SER A 12 49.35 24.50 -23.70
CA SER A 12 47.93 24.72 -23.95
C SER A 12 47.07 23.97 -22.94
N SER A 13 46.28 24.77 -22.24
CA SER A 13 45.13 24.46 -21.40
C SER A 13 44.14 23.52 -22.10
N LEU A 14 43.68 22.50 -21.37
CA LEU A 14 42.35 21.90 -21.51
C LEU A 14 42.00 21.17 -20.20
N ALA A 15 41.41 21.92 -19.27
CA ALA A 15 40.78 21.37 -18.08
C ALA A 15 39.45 20.69 -18.48
N LEU A 16 39.45 19.37 -18.54
CA LEU A 16 38.25 18.56 -18.69
C LEU A 16 37.51 18.51 -17.34
N ARG A 17 36.32 19.11 -17.29
CA ARG A 17 35.38 18.99 -16.16
C ARG A 17 34.73 17.60 -16.22
N PRO A 18 34.66 16.81 -15.13
CA PRO A 18 33.86 15.61 -15.13
C PRO A 18 32.39 16.01 -15.01
N VAL A 19 31.60 15.72 -16.05
CA VAL A 19 30.14 15.75 -15.99
C VAL A 19 29.71 14.54 -15.17
N PHE A 20 29.22 14.77 -13.96
CA PHE A 20 28.54 13.76 -13.16
C PHE A 20 27.24 13.34 -13.86
N ALA A 21 27.28 12.23 -14.58
CA ALA A 21 26.08 11.54 -15.04
C ALA A 21 25.39 10.87 -13.84
N SER A 22 24.15 11.27 -13.55
CA SER A 22 23.29 10.55 -12.59
C SER A 22 22.95 9.17 -13.15
N PRO A 23 23.02 8.08 -12.36
CA PRO A 23 22.60 6.78 -12.84
C PRO A 23 21.08 6.74 -12.94
N ALA A 24 20.59 6.57 -14.17
CA ALA A 24 19.22 6.19 -14.43
C ALA A 24 18.91 4.91 -13.64
N ARG A 25 17.91 4.97 -12.75
CA ARG A 25 17.37 3.76 -12.10
C ARG A 25 16.81 2.87 -13.20
N LEU A 26 17.31 1.64 -13.25
CA LEU A 26 16.79 0.56 -14.08
C LEU A 26 15.31 0.36 -13.75
N ALA A 27 14.44 0.78 -14.66
CA ALA A 27 13.03 0.44 -14.64
C ALA A 27 12.91 -1.04 -15.03
N HIS A 28 12.44 -1.88 -14.11
CA HIS A 28 11.97 -3.22 -14.46
C HIS A 28 10.78 -3.07 -15.41
N SER A 29 11.04 -3.28 -16.71
CA SER A 29 10.03 -3.23 -17.76
C SER A 29 9.34 -4.58 -17.83
N PHE A 30 8.25 -4.73 -17.10
CA PHE A 30 7.19 -5.66 -17.47
C PHE A 30 6.28 -4.97 -18.50
N PRO A 31 5.76 -5.66 -19.53
CA PRO A 31 4.73 -5.10 -20.40
C PRO A 31 3.43 -5.00 -19.59
N SER A 32 3.26 -3.91 -18.85
CA SER A 32 2.03 -3.62 -18.12
C SER A 32 0.89 -3.39 -19.12
N PRO A 33 -0.34 -3.91 -18.88
CA PRO A 33 -1.50 -3.40 -19.59
C PRO A 33 -1.52 -1.88 -19.40
N SER A 34 -1.58 -1.13 -20.51
CA SER A 34 -1.46 0.33 -20.47
C SER A 34 -2.55 0.89 -19.55
N SER A 35 -2.15 1.49 -18.42
CA SER A 35 -3.10 2.06 -17.46
C SER A 35 -4.03 3.03 -18.19
N PRO A 36 -5.35 3.02 -17.88
CA PRO A 36 -6.29 3.92 -18.52
C PRO A 36 -5.86 5.37 -18.32
N THR A 37 -6.00 6.17 -19.37
CA THR A 37 -5.59 7.59 -19.38
C THR A 37 -6.80 8.51 -19.31
N ARG A 38 -6.60 9.70 -18.75
CA ARG A 38 -7.56 10.81 -18.76
C ARG A 38 -6.90 12.08 -19.28
N ALA A 39 -7.65 12.94 -19.96
CA ALA A 39 -7.16 14.25 -20.37
C ALA A 39 -7.05 15.18 -19.15
N CYS A 40 -5.94 15.91 -19.03
CA CYS A 40 -5.82 16.98 -18.04
C CYS A 40 -6.74 18.16 -18.43
N PRO A 41 -7.64 18.65 -17.55
CA PRO A 41 -8.51 19.77 -17.88
C PRO A 41 -7.75 21.09 -18.10
N SER A 42 -6.53 21.22 -17.57
CA SER A 42 -5.73 22.45 -17.69
C SER A 42 -4.81 22.48 -18.91
N CYS A 43 -4.26 21.34 -19.34
CA CYS A 43 -3.27 21.28 -20.43
C CYS A 43 -3.55 20.22 -21.51
N GLN A 44 -4.68 19.51 -21.40
CA GLN A 44 -5.18 18.50 -22.35
C GLN A 44 -4.26 17.28 -22.57
N SER A 45 -3.10 17.24 -21.93
CA SER A 45 -2.17 16.11 -22.02
C SER A 45 -2.83 14.83 -21.47
N PRO A 46 -2.58 13.67 -22.10
CA PRO A 46 -3.06 12.39 -21.60
C PRO A 46 -2.27 12.01 -20.34
N ILE A 47 -2.98 11.80 -19.23
CA ILE A 47 -2.41 11.48 -17.93
C ILE A 47 -2.87 10.07 -17.52
N PRO A 48 -1.95 9.13 -17.26
CA PRO A 48 -2.30 7.79 -16.79
C PRO A 48 -2.92 7.86 -15.39
N LEU A 49 -3.91 7.02 -15.12
CA LEU A 49 -4.40 6.79 -13.75
C LEU A 49 -3.39 5.92 -12.98
N PRO A 50 -3.18 6.14 -11.67
CA PRO A 50 -3.77 7.15 -10.77
C PRO A 50 -2.97 8.47 -10.67
N LEU A 51 -2.19 8.85 -11.69
CA LEU A 51 -1.29 10.00 -11.56
C LEU A 51 -2.07 11.28 -11.23
N SER A 52 -1.67 11.92 -10.14
CA SER A 52 -2.08 13.24 -9.68
C SER A 52 -0.99 13.76 -8.73
N PRO A 53 -0.50 15.00 -8.87
CA PRO A 53 -0.86 16.02 -9.86
C PRO A 53 -0.44 15.68 -11.31
N CYS A 54 -0.89 16.49 -12.27
CA CYS A 54 -0.51 16.39 -13.69
C CYS A 54 1.01 16.55 -13.88
N SER A 55 1.65 15.62 -14.61
CA SER A 55 3.09 15.66 -14.90
C SER A 55 3.53 16.80 -15.82
N LYS A 56 2.61 17.46 -16.54
CA LYS A 56 2.91 18.53 -17.50
C LYS A 56 2.67 19.94 -16.94
N CYS A 57 1.57 20.16 -16.24
CA CYS A 57 1.19 21.49 -15.75
C CYS A 57 1.03 21.56 -14.22
N SER A 58 1.28 20.47 -13.50
CA SER A 58 1.17 20.40 -12.02
C SER A 58 -0.21 20.77 -11.47
N SER A 59 -1.24 20.72 -12.31
CA SER A 59 -2.64 20.86 -11.91
C SER A 59 -3.08 19.61 -11.17
N LEU A 60 -3.80 19.78 -10.06
CA LEU A 60 -4.28 18.67 -9.27
C LEU A 60 -5.45 18.00 -10.00
N LEU A 61 -5.43 16.68 -10.08
CA LEU A 61 -6.42 15.92 -10.84
C LEU A 61 -7.23 15.03 -9.90
N PRO A 62 -8.57 15.02 -10.01
CA PRO A 62 -9.38 14.08 -9.22
C PRO A 62 -9.05 12.64 -9.60
N LEU A 63 -9.30 11.74 -8.66
CA LEU A 63 -9.18 10.30 -8.85
C LEU A 63 -10.58 9.68 -8.83
N PRO A 64 -10.89 8.75 -9.76
CA PRO A 64 -12.14 7.98 -9.72
C PRO A 64 -12.35 7.30 -8.37
N SER A 65 -13.59 7.29 -7.84
CA SER A 65 -13.93 6.67 -6.55
C SER A 65 -13.67 5.16 -6.56
N ASP A 66 -14.00 4.50 -7.65
CA ASP A 66 -14.09 3.03 -7.75
C ASP A 66 -12.73 2.37 -8.05
N MET A 67 -11.64 3.09 -7.82
CA MET A 67 -10.29 2.59 -8.03
C MET A 67 -9.82 1.81 -6.80
N SER A 68 -9.12 0.70 -7.04
CA SER A 68 -8.55 -0.11 -5.97
C SER A 68 -7.59 0.71 -5.08
N HIS A 69 -7.50 0.34 -3.81
CA HIS A 69 -6.47 0.86 -2.90
C HIS A 69 -5.05 0.55 -3.39
N HIS A 70 -4.85 -0.59 -4.06
CA HIS A 70 -3.55 -0.98 -4.63
C HIS A 70 -3.12 0.00 -5.72
N SER A 71 -4.01 0.33 -6.64
CA SER A 71 -3.79 1.30 -7.69
C SER A 71 -3.55 2.67 -7.07
N VAL A 72 -4.40 3.10 -6.12
CA VAL A 72 -4.23 4.36 -5.39
C VAL A 72 -2.82 4.46 -4.81
N LEU A 73 -2.22 3.39 -4.27
CA LEU A 73 -0.85 3.41 -3.73
C LEU A 73 0.25 2.97 -4.70
N TYR A 74 0.02 3.03 -6.01
CA TYR A 74 1.00 2.67 -7.05
C TYR A 74 1.57 1.25 -6.91
N LEU A 75 0.83 0.32 -6.30
CA LEU A 75 1.18 -1.10 -6.22
C LEU A 75 0.68 -1.88 -7.43
N SER A 76 -0.22 -1.30 -8.22
CA SER A 76 -0.79 -1.89 -9.43
C SER A 76 -1.19 -0.81 -10.42
N SER A 77 -1.54 -1.24 -11.64
CA SER A 77 -2.12 -0.38 -12.66
C SER A 77 -3.62 -0.69 -12.78
N PRO A 78 -4.49 0.33 -12.81
CA PRO A 78 -5.92 0.10 -12.96
C PRO A 78 -6.23 -0.69 -14.22
N THR A 79 -7.03 -1.75 -14.11
CA THR A 79 -7.46 -2.52 -15.28
C THR A 79 -8.79 -1.97 -15.78
N ALA A 80 -8.82 -1.48 -17.02
CA ALA A 80 -10.00 -0.83 -17.58
C ALA A 80 -11.15 -1.81 -17.89
N ALA A 81 -12.37 -1.35 -17.62
CA ALA A 81 -13.67 -1.91 -18.02
C ALA A 81 -13.97 -3.36 -17.57
N SER A 82 -14.96 -3.49 -16.70
CA SER A 82 -15.68 -4.73 -16.40
C SER A 82 -17.18 -4.52 -16.62
N ALA A 83 -17.97 -5.59 -16.69
CA ALA A 83 -19.44 -5.49 -16.72
C ALA A 83 -20.01 -4.80 -15.45
N ARG A 84 -19.22 -4.71 -14.38
CA ARG A 84 -19.61 -4.19 -13.06
C ARG A 84 -19.18 -2.74 -12.78
N GLY A 85 -18.44 -2.09 -13.68
CA GLY A 85 -17.96 -0.73 -13.46
C GLY A 85 -16.78 -0.31 -14.33
N PRO A 86 -16.21 0.90 -14.08
CA PRO A 86 -15.13 1.45 -14.90
C PRO A 86 -13.81 0.68 -14.76
N PHE A 87 -13.63 -0.10 -13.70
CA PHE A 87 -12.44 -0.89 -13.43
C PHE A 87 -12.78 -2.35 -13.15
N ASP A 88 -11.92 -3.26 -13.62
CA ASP A 88 -12.00 -4.70 -13.34
C ASP A 88 -11.08 -5.05 -12.16
N LEU A 89 -11.55 -4.81 -10.94
CA LEU A 89 -10.75 -4.99 -9.72
C LEU A 89 -10.30 -6.44 -9.51
N PRO A 90 -11.14 -7.48 -9.68
CA PRO A 90 -10.69 -8.87 -9.58
C PRO A 90 -9.52 -9.20 -10.53
N LYS A 91 -9.61 -8.73 -11.78
CA LYS A 91 -8.57 -8.94 -12.80
C LYS A 91 -7.29 -8.14 -12.53
N GLU A 92 -7.41 -6.97 -11.90
CA GLU A 92 -6.27 -6.20 -11.42
C GLU A 92 -5.56 -6.94 -10.28
N LEU A 93 -6.32 -7.49 -9.33
CA LEU A 93 -5.76 -8.24 -8.20
C LEU A 93 -5.08 -9.54 -8.64
N GLU A 94 -5.60 -10.25 -9.64
CA GLU A 94 -5.00 -11.48 -10.21
C GLU A 94 -3.55 -11.28 -10.68
N GLN A 95 -3.18 -10.05 -11.08
CA GLN A 95 -1.82 -9.71 -11.50
C GLN A 95 -0.85 -9.49 -10.33
N LEU A 96 -1.37 -9.42 -9.10
CA LEU A 96 -0.59 -9.15 -7.89
C LEU A 96 -0.30 -10.42 -7.11
N LYS A 97 0.78 -10.38 -6.34
CA LYS A 97 1.16 -11.48 -5.43
C LYS A 97 0.02 -11.79 -4.47
N ALA A 98 -0.36 -13.06 -4.40
CA ALA A 98 -1.46 -13.55 -3.57
C ALA A 98 -2.73 -12.71 -3.76
N HIS A 99 -3.12 -12.45 -5.02
CA HIS A 99 -4.29 -11.65 -5.38
C HIS A 99 -4.36 -10.29 -4.65
N GLY A 100 -3.21 -9.65 -4.43
CA GLY A 100 -3.09 -8.37 -3.74
C GLY A 100 -2.97 -8.44 -2.22
N PHE A 101 -3.07 -9.63 -1.60
CA PHE A 101 -2.83 -9.78 -0.17
C PHE A 101 -1.33 -9.68 0.16
N GLY A 102 -0.48 -10.18 -0.73
CA GLY A 102 0.97 -10.19 -0.59
C GLY A 102 1.61 -8.83 -0.84
N VAL A 103 1.46 -7.91 0.09
CA VAL A 103 2.00 -6.54 0.02
C VAL A 103 3.34 -6.42 0.75
N ASP A 104 4.35 -5.84 0.10
CA ASP A 104 5.59 -5.45 0.75
C ASP A 104 5.35 -4.17 1.59
N LYS A 105 5.47 -4.28 2.92
CA LYS A 105 5.23 -3.17 3.87
C LYS A 105 6.19 -1.98 3.65
N LYS A 106 7.41 -2.22 3.17
CA LYS A 106 8.40 -1.18 2.87
C LYS A 106 8.04 -0.44 1.58
N GLU A 107 7.64 -1.17 0.54
CA GLU A 107 7.14 -0.57 -0.71
C GLU A 107 5.87 0.25 -0.46
N LEU A 108 4.91 -0.33 0.27
CA LEU A 108 3.66 0.33 0.67
C LEU A 108 3.93 1.67 1.37
N ARG A 109 4.83 1.67 2.36
CA ARG A 109 5.22 2.90 3.09
C ARG A 109 5.93 3.90 2.18
N GLY A 110 6.81 3.44 1.29
CA GLY A 110 7.51 4.30 0.34
C GLY A 110 6.55 5.02 -0.59
N ASN A 111 5.60 4.28 -1.18
CA ASN A 111 4.59 4.83 -2.09
C ASN A 111 3.62 5.77 -1.36
N TRP A 112 3.20 5.41 -0.14
CA TRP A 112 2.38 6.29 0.69
C TRP A 112 3.07 7.63 0.97
N LEU A 113 4.34 7.63 1.41
CA LEU A 113 5.11 8.86 1.65
C LEU A 113 5.24 9.71 0.38
N GLN A 114 5.52 9.06 -0.76
CA GLN A 114 5.63 9.75 -2.04
C GLN A 114 4.32 10.45 -2.42
N ARG A 115 3.20 9.75 -2.28
CA ARG A 115 1.88 10.28 -2.63
C ARG A 115 1.44 11.37 -1.66
N GLN A 116 1.66 11.16 -0.37
CA GLN A 116 1.32 12.15 0.65
C GLN A 116 2.10 13.45 0.45
N SER A 117 3.39 13.37 0.12
CA SER A 117 4.20 14.54 -0.24
C SER A 117 3.72 15.24 -1.51
N ALA A 118 3.21 14.49 -2.50
CA ALA A 118 2.68 15.07 -3.73
C ALA A 118 1.33 15.78 -3.55
N LEU A 119 0.49 15.28 -2.63
CA LEU A 119 -0.91 15.64 -2.48
C LEU A 119 -1.23 16.45 -1.20
N HIS A 120 -0.22 16.80 -0.39
CA HIS A 120 -0.43 17.52 0.86
C HIS A 120 -1.12 18.89 0.64
N PRO A 121 -2.19 19.22 1.40
CA PRO A 121 -2.97 20.44 1.19
C PRO A 121 -2.15 21.74 1.30
N ASP A 122 -1.15 21.78 2.17
CA ASP A 122 -0.27 22.94 2.36
C ASP A 122 0.44 23.40 1.07
N LYS A 123 0.67 22.48 0.13
CA LYS A 123 1.31 22.79 -1.17
C LYS A 123 0.39 23.54 -2.12
N PHE A 124 -0.91 23.58 -1.83
CA PHE A 124 -1.94 24.13 -2.71
C PHE A 124 -2.62 25.37 -2.13
N GLY A 125 -2.17 25.88 -0.97
CA GLY A 125 -2.72 27.09 -0.35
C GLY A 125 -2.74 28.30 -1.27
N SER A 126 -1.69 28.48 -2.08
CA SER A 126 -1.59 29.57 -3.06
C SER A 126 -2.41 29.34 -4.34
N LYS A 127 -2.99 28.15 -4.54
CA LYS A 127 -3.78 27.78 -5.74
C LYS A 127 -5.29 27.94 -5.54
N GLY A 128 -5.73 28.46 -4.39
CA GLY A 128 -7.13 28.71 -4.07
C GLY A 128 -7.83 27.56 -3.34
N GLU A 129 -8.99 27.87 -2.78
CA GLU A 129 -9.73 26.97 -1.87
C GLU A 129 -10.13 25.64 -2.51
N GLN A 130 -10.57 25.66 -3.78
CA GLN A 130 -10.95 24.44 -4.50
C GLN A 130 -9.77 23.46 -4.64
N ALA A 131 -8.56 23.97 -4.90
CA ALA A 131 -7.36 23.14 -5.01
C ALA A 131 -6.95 22.55 -3.65
N VAL A 132 -7.08 23.32 -2.58
CA VAL A 132 -6.85 22.86 -1.19
C VAL A 132 -7.86 21.79 -0.80
N HIS A 133 -9.13 21.98 -1.13
CA HIS A 133 -10.20 21.00 -0.88
C HIS A 133 -9.91 19.68 -1.57
N LEU A 134 -9.62 19.71 -2.88
CA LEU A 134 -9.27 18.51 -3.64
C LEU A 134 -8.00 17.84 -3.11
N ALA A 135 -6.98 18.61 -2.71
CA ALA A 135 -5.76 18.06 -2.11
C ALA A 135 -6.07 17.33 -0.79
N ARG A 136 -6.93 17.89 0.05
CA ARG A 136 -7.39 17.26 1.29
C ARG A 136 -8.13 15.95 1.01
N GLU A 137 -9.05 15.93 0.05
CA GLU A 137 -9.78 14.72 -0.35
C GLU A 137 -8.84 13.63 -0.84
N LEU A 138 -7.91 13.97 -1.75
CA LEU A 138 -6.96 13.01 -2.31
C LEU A 138 -5.99 12.48 -1.25
N SER A 139 -5.48 13.34 -0.37
CA SER A 139 -4.69 12.99 0.80
C SER A 139 -5.44 12.02 1.72
N GLY A 140 -6.73 12.29 1.98
CA GLY A 140 -7.61 11.38 2.73
C GLY A 140 -7.66 9.98 2.12
N ARG A 141 -7.91 9.89 0.81
CA ARG A 141 -7.93 8.60 0.08
C ARG A 141 -6.59 7.87 0.10
N VAL A 142 -5.46 8.60 0.07
CA VAL A 142 -4.11 8.01 0.21
C VAL A 142 -3.95 7.38 1.59
N ASN A 143 -4.38 8.07 2.63
CA ASN A 143 -4.29 7.59 4.01
C ASN A 143 -5.22 6.40 4.25
N GLU A 144 -6.43 6.43 3.72
CA GLU A 144 -7.37 5.31 3.80
C GLU A 144 -6.80 4.06 3.13
N ALA A 145 -6.31 4.19 1.88
CA ALA A 145 -5.68 3.07 1.19
C ALA A 145 -4.49 2.51 1.97
N TYR A 146 -3.68 3.37 2.60
CA TYR A 146 -2.53 2.92 3.40
C TYR A 146 -2.96 2.24 4.70
N ALA A 147 -4.01 2.74 5.35
CA ALA A 147 -4.56 2.15 6.55
C ALA A 147 -5.20 0.78 6.29
N VAL A 148 -5.91 0.62 5.16
CA VAL A 148 -6.50 -0.66 4.74
C VAL A 148 -5.43 -1.64 4.32
N LEU A 149 -4.52 -1.25 3.41
CA LEU A 149 -3.49 -2.15 2.92
C LEU A 149 -2.36 -2.38 3.91
N GLY A 150 -2.21 -1.57 4.96
CA GLY A 150 -1.18 -1.75 6.00
C GLY A 150 -1.56 -2.76 7.08
N ASP A 151 -2.86 -2.97 7.30
CA ASP A 151 -3.42 -3.86 8.30
C ASP A 151 -3.86 -5.18 7.65
N ASP A 152 -3.36 -6.31 8.14
CA ASP A 152 -3.53 -7.59 7.45
C ASP A 152 -5.00 -8.08 7.50
N LEU A 153 -5.77 -7.78 8.55
CA LEU A 153 -7.21 -8.07 8.62
C LEU A 153 -8.00 -7.18 7.67
N ARG A 154 -7.82 -5.85 7.75
CA ARG A 154 -8.54 -4.92 6.87
C ARG A 154 -8.22 -5.18 5.40
N ARG A 155 -6.98 -5.58 5.09
CA ARG A 155 -6.58 -5.99 3.74
C ARG A 155 -7.32 -7.24 3.30
N ALA A 156 -7.44 -8.27 4.15
CA ALA A 156 -8.19 -9.47 3.83
C ALA A 156 -9.67 -9.18 3.56
N GLU A 157 -10.33 -8.42 4.44
CA GLU A 157 -11.74 -8.02 4.31
C GLU A 157 -11.97 -7.20 3.04
N TYR A 158 -11.09 -6.25 2.74
CA TYR A 158 -11.13 -5.45 1.52
C TYR A 158 -10.97 -6.29 0.24
N ILE A 159 -10.09 -7.29 0.24
CA ILE A 159 -9.94 -8.16 -0.95
C ILE A 159 -11.19 -9.04 -1.09
N LEU A 160 -11.72 -9.60 0.01
CA LEU A 160 -12.95 -10.39 0.00
C LEU A 160 -14.15 -9.58 -0.52
N SER A 161 -14.25 -8.29 -0.19
CA SER A 161 -15.32 -7.40 -0.69
C SER A 161 -15.27 -7.23 -2.21
N ILE A 162 -14.07 -7.13 -2.79
CA ILE A 162 -13.88 -7.06 -4.24
C ILE A 162 -14.41 -8.32 -4.94
N TYR A 163 -14.32 -9.48 -4.29
CA TYR A 163 -14.88 -10.74 -4.78
C TYR A 163 -16.34 -10.98 -4.38
N ALA A 164 -17.01 -9.99 -3.79
CA ALA A 164 -18.38 -10.11 -3.25
C ALA A 164 -18.53 -11.25 -2.21
N LYS A 165 -17.49 -11.44 -1.40
CA LYS A 165 -17.40 -12.42 -0.31
C LYS A 165 -17.15 -11.74 1.04
N ASP A 166 -17.75 -10.58 1.23
CA ASP A 166 -17.62 -9.76 2.44
C ASP A 166 -17.78 -10.56 3.74
N THR A 167 -16.96 -10.21 4.73
CA THR A 167 -17.20 -10.57 6.12
C THR A 167 -18.29 -9.67 6.69
N GLN A 168 -19.33 -10.26 7.28
CA GLN A 168 -20.36 -9.52 7.99
C GLN A 168 -19.97 -9.39 9.46
N GLU A 169 -20.45 -8.35 10.14
CA GLU A 169 -20.28 -8.23 11.60
C GLU A 169 -20.90 -9.43 12.35
N THR A 170 -21.91 -10.06 11.75
CA THR A 170 -22.58 -11.25 12.26
C THR A 170 -21.88 -12.56 11.92
N ASP A 171 -20.82 -12.54 11.11
CA ASP A 171 -20.05 -13.75 10.83
C ASP A 171 -19.37 -14.18 12.13
N LYS A 172 -19.82 -15.32 12.65
CA LYS A 172 -19.31 -15.90 13.89
C LYS A 172 -18.19 -16.88 13.58
N LEU A 173 -17.32 -17.04 14.56
CA LEU A 173 -16.41 -18.17 14.56
C LEU A 173 -17.21 -19.45 14.82
N ASP A 174 -17.52 -20.17 13.74
CA ASP A 174 -18.29 -21.42 13.80
C ASP A 174 -17.46 -22.63 14.21
N ASP A 175 -16.13 -22.46 14.37
CA ASP A 175 -15.22 -23.49 14.87
C ASP A 175 -15.22 -23.50 16.41
N PRO A 176 -15.84 -24.51 17.07
CA PRO A 176 -15.95 -24.55 18.53
C PRO A 176 -14.60 -24.69 19.22
N MET A 177 -13.63 -25.36 18.58
CA MET A 177 -12.31 -25.56 19.15
C MET A 177 -11.54 -24.25 19.18
N LEU A 178 -11.57 -23.49 18.08
CA LEU A 178 -10.91 -22.18 18.05
C LEU A 178 -11.62 -21.17 18.97
N LEU A 179 -12.96 -21.22 19.05
CA LEU A 179 -13.69 -20.33 19.94
C LEU A 179 -13.31 -20.57 21.40
N MET A 180 -13.18 -21.83 21.81
CA MET A 180 -12.68 -22.20 23.13
C MET A 180 -11.27 -21.66 23.37
N GLU A 181 -10.36 -21.87 22.42
CA GLU A 181 -8.97 -21.37 22.52
C GLU A 181 -8.90 -19.85 22.69
N VAL A 182 -9.71 -19.09 21.94
CA VAL A 182 -9.77 -17.62 22.06
C VAL A 182 -10.35 -17.19 23.41
N LEU A 183 -11.36 -17.91 23.93
CA LEU A 183 -11.97 -17.60 25.22
C LEU A 183 -11.00 -17.89 26.36
N GLU A 184 -10.30 -19.02 26.33
CA GLU A 184 -9.24 -19.35 27.30
C GLU A 184 -8.15 -18.28 27.31
N ALA A 185 -7.65 -17.86 26.14
CA ALA A 185 -6.64 -16.81 26.05
C ALA A 185 -7.15 -15.45 26.57
N ARG A 186 -8.46 -15.18 26.49
CA ARG A 186 -9.06 -13.97 27.08
C ARG A 186 -9.16 -14.07 28.59
N GLU A 187 -9.54 -15.23 29.13
CA GLU A 187 -9.59 -15.48 30.57
C GLU A 187 -8.19 -15.35 31.18
N GLU A 188 -7.18 -15.99 30.59
CA GLU A 188 -5.77 -15.82 30.99
C GLU A 188 -5.35 -14.34 30.97
N LEU A 189 -5.78 -13.58 29.95
CA LEU A 189 -5.49 -12.16 29.88
C LEU A 189 -6.22 -11.38 30.98
N GLU A 190 -7.46 -11.73 31.34
CA GLU A 190 -8.22 -11.09 32.41
C GLU A 190 -7.64 -11.38 33.79
N GLU A 191 -7.12 -12.58 34.00
CA GLU A 191 -6.48 -13.02 35.26
C GLU A 191 -5.04 -12.55 35.42
N ALA A 192 -4.34 -12.16 34.35
CA ALA A 192 -2.97 -11.67 34.43
C ALA A 192 -2.81 -10.52 35.45
N GLU A 193 -1.90 -10.67 36.42
CA GLU A 193 -1.64 -9.68 37.49
C GLU A 193 -0.32 -8.92 37.28
N SER A 194 0.41 -9.25 36.22
CA SER A 194 1.73 -8.68 35.94
C SER A 194 1.95 -8.38 34.46
N GLN A 195 2.86 -7.44 34.16
CA GLN A 195 3.20 -7.09 32.78
C GLN A 195 3.87 -8.27 32.06
N GLU A 196 4.63 -9.09 32.80
CA GLU A 196 5.29 -10.28 32.30
C GLU A 196 4.31 -11.38 31.86
N GLU A 197 3.12 -11.47 32.48
CA GLU A 197 2.05 -12.38 32.04
C GLU A 197 1.37 -11.86 30.78
N ILE A 198 1.05 -10.56 30.75
CA ILE A 198 0.49 -9.90 29.55
C ILE A 198 1.43 -10.08 28.36
N ASP A 199 2.73 -9.86 28.52
CA ASP A 199 3.71 -9.98 27.44
C ASP A 199 3.87 -11.42 26.95
N ARG A 200 3.71 -12.42 27.83
CA ARG A 200 3.67 -13.85 27.44
C ARG A 200 2.44 -14.17 26.59
N ILE A 201 1.27 -13.72 27.01
CA ILE A 201 0.01 -13.91 26.26
C ILE A 201 0.10 -13.21 24.89
N ARG A 202 0.61 -11.98 24.85
CA ARG A 202 0.83 -11.25 23.59
C ARG A 202 1.81 -11.95 22.66
N SER A 203 2.85 -12.58 23.20
CA SER A 203 3.81 -13.36 22.40
C SER A 203 3.13 -14.58 21.76
N SER A 204 2.35 -15.35 22.52
CA SER A 204 1.56 -16.48 21.99
C SER A 204 0.54 -16.01 20.94
N ASN A 205 -0.18 -14.91 21.21
CA ASN A 205 -1.11 -14.31 20.27
C ASN A 205 -0.42 -13.86 18.97
N HIS A 206 0.81 -13.33 19.06
CA HIS A 206 1.57 -12.94 17.87
C HIS A 206 1.91 -14.13 16.96
N GLU A 207 2.23 -15.29 17.55
CA GLU A 207 2.45 -16.54 16.81
C GLU A 207 1.17 -16.96 16.07
N LYS A 208 0.02 -16.97 16.76
CA LYS A 208 -1.29 -17.28 16.15
C LYS A 208 -1.66 -16.33 15.01
N VAL A 209 -1.49 -15.04 15.21
CA VAL A 209 -1.72 -14.02 14.17
C VAL A 209 -0.80 -14.26 12.96
N SER A 210 0.48 -14.61 13.20
CA SER A 210 1.43 -14.91 12.14
C SER A 210 1.02 -16.14 11.33
N GLU A 211 0.63 -17.23 12.00
CA GLU A 211 0.16 -18.46 11.36
C GLU A 211 -1.07 -18.22 10.48
N ILE A 212 -2.08 -17.52 11.01
CA ILE A 212 -3.30 -17.19 10.26
C ILE A 212 -2.98 -16.28 9.06
N THR A 213 -2.07 -15.31 9.23
CA THR A 213 -1.65 -14.43 8.13
C THR A 213 -0.91 -15.20 7.02
N GLN A 214 -0.11 -16.20 7.38
CA GLN A 214 0.53 -17.09 6.42
C GLN A 214 -0.50 -17.97 5.69
N ALA A 215 -1.49 -18.52 6.42
CA ALA A 215 -2.59 -19.27 5.83
C ALA A 215 -3.43 -18.42 4.87
N LEU A 216 -3.74 -17.16 5.24
CA LEU A 216 -4.40 -16.20 4.35
C LEU A 216 -3.58 -15.97 3.08
N THR A 217 -2.27 -15.77 3.23
CA THR A 217 -1.37 -15.60 2.08
C THR A 217 -1.40 -16.82 1.16
N ALA A 218 -1.42 -18.04 1.72
CA ALA A 218 -1.53 -19.27 0.94
C ALA A 218 -2.88 -19.38 0.23
N ALA A 219 -3.99 -19.16 0.93
CA ALA A 219 -5.35 -19.22 0.39
C ALA A 219 -5.56 -18.22 -0.77
N PHE A 220 -5.01 -17.01 -0.65
CA PHE A 220 -5.02 -16.02 -1.72
C PHE A 220 -3.96 -16.27 -2.80
N SER A 221 -2.99 -17.17 -2.62
CA SER A 221 -2.00 -17.50 -3.66
C SER A 221 -2.49 -18.57 -4.65
N GLU A 222 -3.52 -19.33 -4.28
CA GLU A 222 -4.15 -20.32 -5.16
C GLU A 222 -4.82 -19.67 -6.38
N THR A 223 -4.93 -20.41 -7.48
CA THR A 223 -5.56 -19.93 -8.73
C THR A 223 -6.66 -20.91 -9.18
N PRO A 224 -7.96 -20.59 -8.99
CA PRO A 224 -8.50 -19.37 -8.36
C PRO A 224 -8.27 -19.32 -6.83
N PRO A 225 -8.32 -18.13 -6.20
CA PRO A 225 -8.10 -18.00 -4.76
C PRO A 225 -9.20 -18.70 -3.98
N LYS A 226 -8.83 -19.32 -2.85
CA LYS A 226 -9.78 -20.03 -1.97
C LYS A 226 -10.54 -19.05 -1.07
N LEU A 227 -11.52 -18.36 -1.64
CA LEU A 227 -12.22 -17.25 -0.98
C LEU A 227 -13.00 -17.67 0.27
N ASP A 228 -13.63 -18.85 0.28
CA ASP A 228 -14.38 -19.32 1.44
C ASP A 228 -13.44 -19.65 2.62
N GLU A 229 -12.28 -20.25 2.33
CA GLU A 229 -11.22 -20.50 3.32
C GLU A 229 -10.64 -19.18 3.84
N ALA A 230 -10.32 -18.24 2.94
CA ALA A 230 -9.84 -16.92 3.31
C ALA A 230 -10.84 -16.14 4.17
N LYS A 231 -12.14 -16.29 3.92
CA LYS A 231 -13.20 -15.69 4.74
C LYS A 231 -13.21 -16.25 6.16
N VAL A 232 -13.11 -17.57 6.31
CA VAL A 232 -12.99 -18.21 7.64
C VAL A 232 -11.74 -17.69 8.36
N LEU A 233 -10.58 -17.71 7.71
CA LEU A 233 -9.33 -17.22 8.28
C LEU A 233 -9.38 -15.73 8.67
N ALA A 234 -10.07 -14.88 7.91
CA ALA A 234 -10.26 -13.47 8.26
C ALA A 234 -11.11 -13.31 9.53
N VAL A 235 -12.16 -14.11 9.70
CA VAL A 235 -12.95 -14.16 10.94
C VAL A 235 -12.07 -14.59 12.10
N GLN A 236 -11.26 -15.66 11.94
CA GLN A 236 -10.32 -16.10 12.98
C GLN A 236 -9.34 -14.99 13.38
N LEU A 237 -8.74 -14.32 12.39
CA LEU A 237 -7.80 -13.21 12.61
C LEU A 237 -8.45 -12.06 13.40
N LYS A 238 -9.72 -11.74 13.14
CA LYS A 238 -10.49 -10.72 13.86
C LYS A 238 -10.55 -11.00 15.37
N TYR A 239 -10.76 -12.25 15.78
CA TYR A 239 -10.82 -12.62 17.20
C TYR A 239 -9.47 -12.43 17.90
N TRP A 240 -8.38 -12.91 17.29
CA TRP A 240 -7.01 -12.79 17.83
C TRP A 240 -6.51 -11.34 17.83
N MET A 241 -6.85 -10.54 16.81
CA MET A 241 -6.60 -9.10 16.85
C MET A 241 -7.40 -8.38 17.95
N GLY A 242 -8.60 -8.88 18.24
CA GLY A 242 -9.40 -8.40 19.38
C GLY A 242 -8.74 -8.70 20.73
N LEU A 243 -8.01 -9.82 20.85
CA LEU A 243 -7.22 -10.14 22.05
C LEU A 243 -6.02 -9.18 22.16
N GLU A 244 -5.30 -8.93 21.06
CA GLU A 244 -4.17 -7.98 21.04
C GLU A 244 -4.58 -6.58 21.49
N LYS A 245 -5.77 -6.13 21.07
CA LYS A 245 -6.31 -4.84 21.50
C LYS A 245 -6.61 -4.83 23.00
N ALA A 246 -7.30 -5.86 23.49
CA ALA A 246 -7.59 -5.98 24.92
C ALA A 246 -6.31 -6.01 25.77
N ALA A 247 -5.27 -6.69 25.29
CA ALA A 247 -3.99 -6.79 25.99
C ALA A 247 -3.24 -5.46 26.06
N LYS A 248 -3.36 -4.61 25.04
CA LYS A 248 -2.78 -3.25 25.06
C LYS A 248 -3.50 -2.30 26.01
N ASP A 249 -4.80 -2.50 26.20
CA ASP A 249 -5.65 -1.66 27.05
C ASP A 249 -5.61 -2.13 28.52
N LYS A 250 -5.13 -3.35 28.79
CA LYS A 250 -4.99 -3.88 30.15
C LYS A 250 -3.87 -3.16 30.92
N ILE A 251 -4.21 -2.72 32.13
CA ILE A 251 -3.30 -2.08 33.09
C ILE A 251 -3.22 -3.00 34.31
N VAL A 252 -2.00 -3.30 34.74
CA VAL A 252 -1.65 -4.09 35.93
C VAL A 252 -0.88 -3.24 36.92
#